data_AF-A0A409Y1A0-F1
#
_entry.id   AF-A0A409Y1A0-F1
#
_cell.length_a   1.000
_cell.length_b   1.000
_cell.length_c   1.000
_cell.angle_alpha   90.00
_cell.angle_beta   90.00
_cell.angle_gamma   90.00
#
_symmetry.space_group_name_H-M   'P 1'
#
loop_
_entity.id
_entity.type
_entity.pdbx_description
1 polymer ?
#
loop_
_entity_poly.entity_id
_entity_poly.type
_entity_poly.pdbx_seq_one_letter_code
_entity_poly.pdbx_strand_id
1 'polypeptide(L)'
;MSAIDELVKTFNSLPAARATNHPRHGRLELDWHFDVRYMHIEPPCHIVFIVNHRSRCMNFQPIPESFQSNGYTNGFVFFPESPEEAAPEVAYALLRSFVKGFTHTVVGAPRFSAPRTLTTEYESLAKAVSAEFKRLGVRSSALCNIGLSSSSVKENAQTTFSGLFKGIASSQLDDKAALDKIFLPTALDFDHLVGRPHFDSSVEGKSENDLISDCGDLLIPCIPCQIDGDFETSVFRGMSIIVNLNIEESPDIIKRDADAGDPEAALLLGIRPLVGWGFTKDRRLGREYIVKALQSDGAPDEIKCVAHGLLVTWHLPETYGTLIRSRYLFEACHHANMAASIARRILPPGADAPQVILKLMAYITPHWDKVSELNAFYHDAWMASEDKNDQVYSKVKKVQRKRLKNPNRYRCANVGCGIEANFGKLLSRCAGKCDPDKKPSYCSKDCQKADWKNHKPFCEPGAPCSVLDPQLEAFNLADGPASLQIPVKRENGGTYYVSLPGLHAEELKEYKEYVLQHPELCTPVAVLSRNRATSG
;
A
#
# COMPACT_ATOMS: atom_id res chain seq x y z
N MET A 1 29.17 -20.05 24.14
CA MET A 1 29.26 -18.58 24.09
C MET A 1 28.56 -18.17 22.81
N SER A 2 27.51 -17.36 22.89
CA SER A 2 26.78 -16.94 21.68
C SER A 2 27.67 -16.03 20.82
N ALA A 3 27.37 -15.90 19.52
CA ALA A 3 28.14 -15.02 18.63
C ALA A 3 28.17 -13.56 19.14
N ILE A 4 27.08 -13.11 19.79
CA ILE A 4 26.99 -11.78 20.39
C ILE A 4 27.89 -11.64 21.63
N ASP A 5 28.04 -12.67 22.47
CA ASP A 5 28.95 -12.63 23.61
C ASP A 5 30.41 -12.47 23.18
N GLU A 6 30.81 -13.18 22.11
CA GLU A 6 32.16 -13.05 21.53
C GLU A 6 32.38 -11.65 20.94
N LEU A 7 31.35 -11.12 20.26
CA LEU A 7 31.39 -9.77 19.71
C LEU A 7 31.54 -8.71 20.81
N VAL A 8 30.76 -8.81 21.90
CA VAL A 8 30.85 -7.91 23.05
C VAL A 8 32.21 -8.03 23.73
N LYS A 9 32.72 -9.26 23.94
CA LYS A 9 34.04 -9.49 24.52
C LYS A 9 35.13 -8.82 23.68
N THR A 10 35.05 -8.96 22.36
CA THR A 10 36.00 -8.35 21.42
C THR A 10 35.89 -6.84 21.42
N PHE A 11 34.68 -6.30 21.38
CA PHE A 11 34.43 -4.86 21.47
C PHE A 11 34.99 -4.25 22.76
N ASN A 12 34.74 -4.89 23.89
CA ASN A 12 35.27 -4.47 25.20
C ASN A 12 36.81 -4.58 25.29
N SER A 13 37.45 -5.36 24.41
CA SER A 13 38.91 -5.48 24.32
C SER A 13 39.55 -4.49 23.36
N LEU A 14 38.75 -3.73 22.60
CA LEU A 14 39.28 -2.69 21.71
C LEU A 14 40.09 -1.67 22.53
N PRO A 15 41.22 -1.17 21.99
CA PRO A 15 42.00 -0.15 22.67
C PRO A 15 41.13 1.03 23.09
N ALA A 16 41.29 1.46 24.34
CA ALA A 16 40.61 2.64 24.84
C ALA A 16 40.89 3.81 23.90
N ALA A 17 39.86 4.59 23.62
CA ALA A 17 39.85 5.74 22.73
C ALA A 17 40.97 6.74 23.06
N ARG A 18 42.16 6.54 22.49
CA ARG A 18 43.20 7.56 22.44
C ARG A 18 43.09 8.24 21.10
N ALA A 19 43.18 9.57 21.10
CA ALA A 19 43.17 10.31 19.86
C ALA A 19 44.34 9.83 19.00
N THR A 20 44.02 9.23 17.86
CA THR A 20 45.01 8.74 16.91
C THR A 20 45.20 9.80 15.83
N ASN A 21 46.45 9.99 15.40
CA ASN A 21 46.74 10.84 14.25
C ASN A 21 46.40 10.05 12.99
N HIS A 22 45.35 10.45 12.30
CA HIS A 22 45.03 9.94 10.98
C HIS A 22 45.88 10.66 9.92
N PRO A 23 46.51 9.93 8.98
CA PRO A 23 47.43 10.51 8.01
C PRO A 23 46.84 11.67 7.21
N ARG A 24 45.55 11.62 6.89
CA ARG A 24 44.85 12.63 6.08
C ARG A 24 44.01 13.63 6.86
N HIS A 25 43.64 13.33 8.10
CA HIS A 25 42.63 14.10 8.83
C HIS A 25 43.16 14.66 10.16
N GLY A 26 44.45 14.47 10.45
CA GLY A 26 45.03 14.88 11.73
C GLY A 26 44.45 14.08 12.88
N ARG A 27 44.32 14.71 14.04
CA ARG A 27 43.80 14.08 15.26
C ARG A 27 42.32 13.69 15.06
N LEU A 28 42.04 12.40 14.88
CA LEU A 28 40.67 11.90 14.82
C LEU A 28 40.03 12.00 16.19
N GLU A 29 38.96 12.77 16.28
CA GLU A 29 38.05 12.64 17.40
C GLU A 29 37.25 11.36 17.25
N LEU A 30 37.10 10.63 18.35
CA LEU A 30 36.39 9.35 18.38
C LEU A 30 34.92 9.55 18.79
N ASP A 31 34.34 10.67 18.36
CA ASP A 31 32.96 11.05 18.62
C ASP A 31 32.13 10.74 17.37
N TRP A 32 31.20 9.80 17.50
CA TRP A 32 30.44 9.22 16.39
C TRP A 32 28.95 9.55 16.52
N HIS A 33 28.33 9.79 15.38
CA HIS A 33 26.88 9.87 15.23
C HIS A 33 26.37 8.57 14.62
N PHE A 34 25.20 8.12 15.05
CA PHE A 34 24.44 7.10 14.34
C PHE A 34 22.95 7.45 14.27
N ASP A 35 22.29 6.96 13.23
CA ASP A 35 20.83 6.98 13.10
C ASP A 35 20.35 5.70 12.40
N VAL A 36 19.03 5.48 12.44
CA VAL A 36 18.37 4.39 11.69
C VAL A 36 17.65 5.01 10.53
N ARG A 37 17.76 4.42 9.34
CA ARG A 37 17.08 4.88 8.12
C ARG A 37 16.41 3.70 7.43
N TYR A 38 15.35 3.99 6.67
CA TYR A 38 14.73 3.01 5.79
C TYR A 38 15.19 3.24 4.35
N MET A 39 15.92 2.27 3.81
CA MET A 39 16.35 2.23 2.42
C MET A 39 15.27 1.54 1.61
N HIS A 40 14.57 2.29 0.76
CA HIS A 40 13.49 1.75 -0.08
C HIS A 40 14.00 1.18 -1.42
N ILE A 41 15.30 1.27 -1.67
CA ILE A 41 15.95 0.72 -2.87
C ILE A 41 16.06 -0.79 -2.71
N GLU A 42 15.77 -1.55 -3.77
CA GLU A 42 15.72 -3.01 -3.73
C GLU A 42 17.08 -3.66 -3.41
N PRO A 43 17.12 -4.65 -2.51
CA PRO A 43 16.06 -5.04 -1.58
C PRO A 43 15.84 -3.99 -0.47
N PRO A 44 14.58 -3.58 -0.18
CA PRO A 44 14.32 -2.60 0.86
C PRO A 44 14.72 -3.16 2.23
N CYS A 45 15.31 -2.30 3.05
CA CYS A 45 15.75 -2.67 4.39
C CYS A 45 15.91 -1.46 5.31
N HIS A 46 15.95 -1.73 6.61
CA HIS A 46 16.46 -0.78 7.58
C HIS A 46 17.98 -0.84 7.61
N ILE A 47 18.61 0.31 7.82
CA ILE A 47 20.06 0.41 8.01
C ILE A 47 20.37 1.20 9.28
N VAL A 48 21.51 0.88 9.91
CA VAL A 48 22.19 1.77 10.84
C VAL A 48 23.23 2.54 10.06
N PHE A 49 23.06 3.84 9.95
CA PHE A 49 24.07 4.74 9.38
C PHE A 49 24.94 5.28 10.50
N ILE A 50 26.26 5.21 10.33
CA ILE A 50 27.25 5.60 11.34
C ILE A 50 28.22 6.58 10.69
N VAL A 51 28.46 7.74 11.29
CA VAL A 51 29.35 8.74 10.73
C VAL A 51 30.17 9.46 11.79
N ASN A 52 31.44 9.66 11.48
CA ASN A 52 32.30 10.58 12.21
C ASN A 52 32.21 11.95 11.54
N HIS A 53 31.43 12.85 12.12
CA HIS A 53 31.09 14.15 11.50
C HIS A 53 32.30 15.03 11.12
N ARG A 54 33.47 14.85 11.77
CA ARG A 54 34.69 15.63 11.48
C ARG A 54 35.50 15.05 10.34
N SER A 55 35.73 13.74 10.35
CA SER A 55 36.52 13.06 9.30
C SER A 55 35.69 12.67 8.09
N ARG A 56 34.35 12.68 8.22
CA ARG A 56 33.39 12.13 7.25
C ARG A 56 33.58 10.63 6.98
N CYS A 57 34.34 9.93 7.81
CA CYS A 57 34.35 8.47 7.79
C CYS A 57 32.95 7.96 8.15
N MET A 58 32.39 7.10 7.32
CA MET A 58 31.04 6.56 7.50
C MET A 58 30.99 5.05 7.31
N ASN A 59 30.00 4.41 7.93
CA ASN A 59 29.52 3.07 7.63
C ASN A 59 28.01 3.15 7.41
N PHE A 60 27.49 2.10 6.80
CA PHE A 60 26.12 1.68 7.06
C PHE A 60 26.08 0.17 7.19
N GLN A 61 25.11 -0.34 7.96
CA GLN A 61 24.87 -1.78 8.11
C GLN A 61 23.38 -2.04 7.94
N PRO A 62 22.97 -2.90 6.99
CA PRO A 62 21.61 -3.44 6.96
C PRO A 62 21.29 -4.17 8.26
N ILE A 63 20.05 -4.00 8.74
CA ILE A 63 19.51 -4.70 9.91
C ILE A 63 18.18 -5.37 9.54
N PRO A 64 17.99 -6.65 9.94
CA PRO A 64 18.79 -7.42 10.89
C PRO A 64 20.03 -8.06 10.22
N GLU A 65 21.03 -8.51 10.99
CA GLU A 65 22.25 -9.11 10.41
C GLU A 65 21.96 -10.36 9.56
N SER A 66 20.95 -11.14 9.93
CA SER A 66 20.53 -12.36 9.22
C SER A 66 20.25 -12.12 7.74
N PHE A 67 20.04 -10.85 7.35
CA PHE A 67 20.00 -10.40 5.97
C PHE A 67 21.20 -10.83 5.11
N GLN A 68 22.41 -10.93 5.69
CA GLN A 68 23.64 -11.18 4.93
C GLN A 68 23.96 -12.66 4.70
N SER A 69 23.48 -13.58 5.56
CA SER A 69 23.94 -14.97 5.54
C SER A 69 23.19 -15.87 4.57
N ASN A 70 21.95 -15.52 4.20
CA ASN A 70 21.04 -16.43 3.49
C ASN A 70 20.73 -16.02 2.04
N GLY A 71 21.57 -15.18 1.43
CA GLY A 71 21.49 -14.87 -0.01
C GLY A 71 20.26 -14.03 -0.39
N TYR A 72 20.23 -12.76 0.07
CA TYR A 72 19.15 -11.80 -0.20
C TYR A 72 17.80 -12.22 0.40
N THR A 73 17.77 -12.56 1.69
CA THR A 73 16.49 -12.57 2.41
C THR A 73 15.95 -11.15 2.46
N ASN A 74 14.70 -10.95 2.06
CA ASN A 74 14.07 -9.63 1.97
C ASN A 74 14.09 -8.88 3.31
N GLY A 75 14.44 -7.58 3.31
CA GLY A 75 14.63 -6.78 4.53
C GLY A 75 13.32 -6.48 5.27
N PHE A 76 12.19 -6.87 4.69
CA PHE A 76 10.86 -6.75 5.30
C PHE A 76 10.69 -7.53 6.59
N VAL A 77 11.60 -8.43 6.98
CA VAL A 77 11.44 -9.17 8.25
C VAL A 77 11.47 -8.21 9.44
N PHE A 78 12.30 -7.18 9.35
CA PHE A 78 12.52 -6.20 10.41
C PHE A 78 11.95 -4.84 10.05
N PHE A 79 10.96 -4.40 10.82
CA PHE A 79 10.33 -3.08 10.67
C PHE A 79 9.95 -2.54 12.05
N PRO A 80 10.88 -1.87 12.74
CA PRO A 80 10.65 -1.46 14.12
C PRO A 80 9.65 -0.30 14.21
N GLU A 81 8.63 -0.46 15.05
CA GLU A 81 7.65 0.57 15.39
C GLU A 81 7.94 1.25 16.73
N SER A 82 9.01 0.82 17.41
CA SER A 82 9.52 1.44 18.63
C SER A 82 11.05 1.44 18.69
N PRO A 83 11.66 2.33 19.48
CA PRO A 83 13.11 2.36 19.66
C PRO A 83 13.60 1.12 20.43
N GLU A 84 12.79 0.53 21.30
CA GLU A 84 13.10 -0.73 22.01
C GLU A 84 13.14 -1.91 21.05
N GLU A 85 12.27 -1.95 20.04
CA GLU A 85 12.31 -2.96 18.98
C GLU A 85 13.54 -2.79 18.09
N ALA A 86 13.95 -1.55 17.84
CA ALA A 86 15.14 -1.26 17.04
C ALA A 86 16.45 -1.56 17.78
N ALA A 87 16.47 -1.35 19.10
CA ALA A 87 17.70 -1.29 19.89
C ALA A 87 18.59 -2.54 19.82
N PRO A 88 18.07 -3.80 19.88
CA PRO A 88 18.90 -5.00 19.77
C PRO A 88 19.71 -5.05 18.47
N GLU A 89 19.05 -4.84 17.33
CA GLU A 89 19.71 -4.87 16.02
C GLU A 89 20.65 -3.68 15.83
N VAL A 90 20.26 -2.50 16.33
CA VAL A 90 21.11 -1.29 16.27
C VAL A 90 22.37 -1.48 17.12
N ALA A 91 22.24 -1.98 18.34
CA ALA A 91 23.35 -2.26 19.23
C ALA A 91 24.31 -3.28 18.61
N TYR A 92 23.76 -4.36 18.06
CA TYR A 92 24.53 -5.38 17.37
C TYR A 92 25.33 -4.79 16.19
N ALA A 93 24.67 -4.02 15.31
CA ALA A 93 25.29 -3.39 14.15
C ALA A 93 26.40 -2.40 14.52
N LEU A 94 26.22 -1.64 15.61
CA LEU A 94 27.24 -0.74 16.15
C LEU A 94 28.47 -1.52 16.64
N LEU A 95 28.28 -2.54 17.50
CA LEU A 95 29.38 -3.36 18.00
C LEU A 95 30.16 -4.01 16.86
N ARG A 96 29.45 -4.58 15.88
CA ARG A 96 30.04 -5.21 14.70
C ARG A 96 30.85 -4.22 13.87
N SER A 97 30.34 -3.02 13.64
CA SER A 97 31.01 -1.99 12.83
C SER A 97 32.39 -1.62 13.41
N PHE A 98 32.50 -1.52 14.73
CA PHE A 98 33.78 -1.21 15.37
C PHE A 98 34.71 -2.41 15.51
N VAL A 99 34.18 -3.63 15.67
CA VAL A 99 35.00 -4.86 15.79
C VAL A 99 35.52 -5.35 14.44
N LYS A 100 34.61 -5.51 13.46
CA LYS A 100 34.95 -6.05 12.13
C LYS A 100 35.46 -4.98 11.16
N GLY A 101 35.35 -3.71 11.53
CA GLY A 101 35.74 -2.57 10.71
C GLY A 101 34.64 -2.10 9.76
N PHE A 102 34.94 -1.01 9.07
CA PHE A 102 34.02 -0.30 8.18
C PHE A 102 34.26 -0.82 6.75
N THR A 103 33.25 -1.42 6.13
CA THR A 103 33.39 -2.13 4.84
C THR A 103 33.70 -1.20 3.67
N HIS A 104 33.36 0.08 3.79
CA HIS A 104 33.53 1.09 2.73
C HIS A 104 34.71 2.05 2.96
N THR A 105 35.70 1.64 3.76
CA THR A 105 36.84 2.52 4.00
C THR A 105 37.65 2.75 2.75
N VAL A 106 37.86 4.03 2.44
CA VAL A 106 38.96 4.52 1.60
C VAL A 106 40.24 3.77 2.00
N VAL A 107 40.94 3.21 1.02
CA VAL A 107 42.20 2.45 1.18
C VAL A 107 43.07 3.10 2.26
N GLY A 108 43.35 2.36 3.34
CA GLY A 108 44.21 2.80 4.45
C GLY A 108 43.51 3.25 5.74
N ALA A 109 42.25 2.87 5.97
CA ALA A 109 41.62 3.18 7.26
C ALA A 109 42.32 2.47 8.43
N PRO A 110 42.61 3.19 9.53
CA PRO A 110 43.24 2.62 10.70
C PRO A 110 42.37 1.52 11.32
N ARG A 111 43.00 0.52 11.97
CA ARG A 111 42.29 -0.37 12.88
C ARG A 111 41.61 0.49 13.94
N PHE A 112 40.28 0.52 13.91
CA PHE A 112 39.53 1.45 14.74
C PHE A 112 39.67 1.09 16.23
N SER A 113 39.82 2.12 17.05
CA SER A 113 39.67 2.01 18.51
C SER A 113 38.19 2.03 18.87
N ALA A 114 37.87 1.68 20.12
CA ALA A 114 36.52 1.88 20.62
C ALA A 114 36.11 3.36 20.44
N PRO A 115 34.83 3.66 20.11
CA PRO A 115 34.36 5.03 20.13
C PRO A 115 34.56 5.65 21.52
N ARG A 116 34.79 6.96 21.58
CA ARG A 116 34.79 7.72 22.85
C ARG A 116 33.37 8.04 23.26
N THR A 117 32.60 8.56 22.30
CA THR A 117 31.19 8.91 22.48
C THR A 117 30.38 8.42 21.28
N LEU A 118 29.13 8.05 21.57
CA LEU A 118 28.12 7.78 20.56
C LEU A 118 26.97 8.75 20.80
N THR A 119 26.47 9.33 19.72
CA THR A 119 25.32 10.22 19.74
C THR A 119 24.32 9.84 18.67
N THR A 120 23.04 10.13 18.90
CA THR A 120 21.99 9.99 17.89
C THR A 120 21.05 11.20 17.93
N GLU A 121 20.16 11.31 16.96
CA GLU A 121 19.23 12.43 16.84
C GLU A 121 18.09 12.36 17.87
N TYR A 122 17.61 11.15 18.19
CA TYR A 122 16.39 10.93 18.96
C TYR A 122 16.67 10.42 20.38
N GLU A 123 16.02 11.01 21.37
CA GLU A 123 16.27 10.71 22.79
C GLU A 123 15.81 9.30 23.16
N SER A 124 14.65 8.87 22.65
CA SER A 124 14.13 7.53 22.92
C SER A 124 15.04 6.43 22.36
N LEU A 125 15.55 6.60 21.14
CA LEU A 125 16.51 5.68 20.54
C LEU A 125 17.83 5.67 21.34
N ALA A 126 18.34 6.83 21.75
CA ALA A 126 19.53 6.93 22.58
C ALA A 126 19.38 6.13 23.89
N LYS A 127 18.24 6.26 24.57
CA LYS A 127 17.91 5.55 25.80
C LYS A 127 17.79 4.04 25.57
N ALA A 128 17.06 3.62 24.54
CA ALA A 128 16.85 2.20 24.25
C ALA A 128 18.15 1.47 23.91
N VAL A 129 18.98 2.04 23.02
CA VAL A 129 20.28 1.46 22.66
C VAL A 129 21.26 1.49 23.84
N SER A 130 21.21 2.52 24.68
CA SER A 130 22.01 2.58 25.92
C SER A 130 21.63 1.46 26.90
N ALA A 131 20.34 1.21 27.09
CA ALA A 131 19.84 0.12 27.91
C ALA A 131 20.28 -1.24 27.34
N GLU A 132 20.22 -1.40 26.03
CA GLU A 132 20.63 -2.62 25.35
C GLU A 132 22.13 -2.88 25.46
N PHE A 133 22.98 -1.86 25.33
CA PHE A 133 24.42 -1.98 25.60
C PHE A 133 24.72 -2.42 27.03
N LYS A 134 23.99 -1.89 28.02
CA LYS A 134 24.11 -2.34 29.41
C LYS A 134 23.71 -3.79 29.55
N ARG A 135 22.58 -4.20 28.94
CA ARG A 135 22.09 -5.58 28.94
C ARG A 135 23.09 -6.56 28.33
N LEU A 136 23.75 -6.15 27.23
CA LEU A 136 24.75 -6.95 26.54
C LEU A 136 26.11 -7.00 27.26
N GLY A 137 26.35 -6.16 28.28
CA GLY A 137 27.60 -6.16 29.05
C GLY A 137 28.73 -5.32 28.43
N VAL A 138 28.39 -4.27 27.69
CA VAL A 138 29.36 -3.26 27.24
C VAL A 138 29.93 -2.52 28.46
N ARG A 139 31.25 -2.54 28.65
CA ARG A 139 31.90 -2.09 29.89
C ARG A 139 32.13 -0.57 29.95
N SER A 140 32.22 0.09 28.79
CA SER A 140 32.49 1.52 28.74
C SER A 140 31.26 2.29 29.20
N SER A 141 31.31 2.86 30.42
CA SER A 141 30.23 3.69 30.95
C SER A 141 29.90 4.88 30.06
N ALA A 142 30.89 5.44 29.35
CA ALA A 142 30.69 6.49 28.36
C ALA A 142 29.87 6.03 27.14
N LEU A 143 30.02 4.77 26.72
CA LEU A 143 29.28 4.22 25.58
C LEU A 143 27.88 3.74 25.96
N CYS A 144 27.69 3.35 27.21
CA CYS A 144 26.37 3.04 27.78
C CYS A 144 25.53 4.29 28.09
N ASN A 145 26.03 5.48 27.79
CA ASN A 145 25.35 6.76 27.96
C ASN A 145 25.36 7.52 26.61
N ILE A 146 24.55 7.04 25.66
CA ILE A 146 24.46 7.62 24.32
C ILE A 146 23.84 9.02 24.43
N GLY A 147 24.54 10.03 23.87
CA GLY A 147 24.13 11.42 23.91
C GLY A 147 23.23 11.82 22.73
N LEU A 148 22.75 13.07 22.77
CA LEU A 148 22.05 13.69 21.64
C LEU A 148 23.03 14.44 20.75
N SER A 149 22.85 14.30 19.44
CA SER A 149 23.63 15.03 18.45
C SER A 149 23.19 16.49 18.34
N SER A 150 24.15 17.41 18.18
CA SER A 150 23.85 18.81 17.86
C SER A 150 23.25 18.94 16.46
N SER A 151 22.55 20.05 16.18
CA SER A 151 21.99 20.33 14.85
C SER A 151 23.04 20.26 13.72
N SER A 152 24.25 20.77 13.98
CA SER A 152 25.36 20.69 13.01
C SER A 152 25.81 19.27 12.70
N VAL A 153 25.79 18.37 13.69
CA VAL A 153 26.13 16.96 13.49
C VAL A 153 25.04 16.26 12.67
N LYS A 154 23.76 16.55 12.95
CA LYS A 154 22.60 16.02 12.20
C LYS A 154 22.64 16.42 10.72
N GLU A 155 22.86 17.71 10.44
CA GLU A 155 22.97 18.22 9.07
C GLU A 155 24.15 17.60 8.30
N ASN A 156 25.30 17.45 8.97
CA ASN A 156 26.47 16.79 8.39
C ASN A 156 26.20 15.30 8.10
N ALA A 157 25.53 14.60 9.01
CA ALA A 157 25.14 13.21 8.82
C ALA A 157 24.19 13.06 7.62
N GLN A 158 23.14 13.89 7.53
CA GLN A 158 22.21 13.87 6.40
C GLN A 158 22.90 14.19 5.07
N THR A 159 23.80 15.18 5.04
CA THR A 159 24.56 15.55 3.84
C THR A 159 25.47 14.41 3.39
N THR A 160 26.16 13.79 4.34
CA THR A 160 27.07 12.67 4.07
C THR A 160 26.29 11.46 3.55
N PHE A 161 25.16 11.15 4.18
CA PHE A 161 24.27 10.09 3.72
C PHE A 161 23.69 10.37 2.33
N SER A 162 23.31 11.62 2.03
CA SER A 162 22.80 12.01 0.71
C SER A 162 23.76 11.64 -0.42
N GLY A 163 25.05 11.93 -0.25
CA GLY A 163 26.08 11.56 -1.22
C GLY A 163 26.20 10.04 -1.40
N LEU A 164 26.19 9.29 -0.29
CA LEU A 164 26.22 7.83 -0.31
C LEU A 164 24.99 7.24 -1.02
N PHE A 165 23.80 7.68 -0.62
CA PHE A 165 22.53 7.19 -1.13
C PHE A 165 22.37 7.47 -2.62
N LYS A 166 22.73 8.67 -3.09
CA LYS A 166 22.78 8.97 -4.53
C LYS A 166 23.75 8.04 -5.28
N GLY A 167 24.90 7.73 -4.68
CA GLY A 167 25.83 6.74 -5.21
C GLY A 167 25.19 5.36 -5.38
N ILE A 168 24.53 4.85 -4.32
CA ILE A 168 23.81 3.56 -4.36
C ILE A 168 22.69 3.59 -5.41
N ALA A 169 21.83 4.61 -5.38
CA ALA A 169 20.74 4.77 -6.33
C ALA A 169 21.23 4.81 -7.78
N SER A 170 22.31 5.53 -8.05
CA SER A 170 22.92 5.62 -9.39
C SER A 170 23.49 4.31 -9.92
N SER A 171 23.77 3.34 -9.03
CA SER A 171 24.22 2.01 -9.43
C SER A 171 23.06 1.07 -9.77
N GLN A 172 21.84 1.40 -9.34
CA GLN A 172 20.65 0.58 -9.57
C GLN A 172 19.69 1.18 -10.61
N LEU A 173 19.79 2.48 -10.88
CA LEU A 173 18.90 3.18 -11.79
C LEU A 173 19.66 3.71 -13.00
N ASP A 174 19.24 3.30 -14.18
CA ASP A 174 19.78 3.77 -15.45
C ASP A 174 19.38 5.22 -15.75
N ASP A 175 18.21 5.66 -15.25
CA ASP A 175 17.69 7.00 -15.48
C ASP A 175 18.28 8.04 -14.51
N LYS A 176 19.28 8.78 -14.98
CA LYS A 176 19.90 9.88 -14.22
C LYS A 176 18.92 11.01 -13.89
N ALA A 177 17.88 11.24 -14.70
CA ALA A 177 16.88 12.26 -14.42
C ALA A 177 15.95 11.83 -13.29
N ALA A 178 15.76 10.51 -13.09
CA ALA A 178 15.05 9.98 -11.94
C ALA A 178 15.83 10.21 -10.64
N LEU A 179 17.17 10.11 -10.65
CA LEU A 179 18.03 10.23 -9.45
C LEU A 179 17.81 11.52 -8.64
N ASP A 180 17.57 12.65 -9.29
CA ASP A 180 17.35 13.92 -8.59
C ASP A 180 15.94 14.06 -8.01
N LYS A 181 15.03 13.17 -8.38
CA LYS A 181 13.65 13.11 -7.88
C LYS A 181 13.45 12.03 -6.82
N ILE A 182 14.50 11.27 -6.51
CA ILE A 182 14.47 10.20 -5.52
C ILE A 182 14.31 10.80 -4.12
N PHE A 183 13.29 10.35 -3.40
CA PHE A 183 13.10 10.62 -1.99
C PHE A 183 14.33 10.19 -1.20
N LEU A 184 15.02 11.17 -0.64
CA LEU A 184 16.18 10.90 0.20
C LEU A 184 15.75 10.37 1.57
N PRO A 185 16.18 9.16 2.00
CA PRO A 185 15.87 8.68 3.33
C PRO A 185 16.40 9.61 4.42
N THR A 186 15.55 9.86 5.40
CA THR A 186 15.86 10.62 6.62
C THR A 186 16.03 9.67 7.80
N ALA A 187 16.62 10.17 8.89
CA ALA A 187 16.64 9.47 10.16
C ALA A 187 15.20 9.13 10.61
N LEU A 188 15.04 7.95 11.21
CA LEU A 188 13.75 7.46 11.69
C LEU A 188 13.38 8.13 13.01
N ASP A 189 12.34 8.96 12.95
CA ASP A 189 11.75 9.58 14.13
C ASP A 189 10.82 8.61 14.85
N PHE A 190 11.30 8.04 15.95
CA PHE A 190 10.52 7.20 16.85
C PHE A 190 9.67 7.99 17.85
N ASP A 191 10.02 9.25 18.12
CA ASP A 191 9.36 10.09 19.13
C ASP A 191 8.03 10.64 18.60
N HIS A 192 7.99 11.02 17.32
CA HIS A 192 6.82 11.60 16.67
C HIS A 192 6.10 10.61 15.77
N LEU A 193 6.09 9.31 16.12
CA LEU A 193 5.18 8.32 15.51
C LEU A 193 3.71 8.66 15.87
N VAL A 194 3.30 9.88 15.55
CA VAL A 194 1.93 10.41 15.58
C VAL A 194 1.14 9.56 14.62
N GLY A 195 0.07 8.95 15.12
CA GLY A 195 -0.72 8.02 14.33
C GLY A 195 0.00 6.70 14.09
N ARG A 196 0.49 6.04 15.16
CA ARG A 196 0.33 4.56 15.17
C ARG A 196 -1.09 4.31 14.67
N PRO A 197 -1.30 3.44 13.68
CA PRO A 197 -2.64 3.05 13.25
C PRO A 197 -3.49 2.97 14.48
N HIS A 198 -4.56 3.78 14.55
CA HIS A 198 -5.42 3.72 15.72
C HIS A 198 -6.05 2.34 15.66
N PHE A 199 -5.38 1.43 16.35
CA PHE A 199 -5.73 0.05 16.38
C PHE A 199 -6.73 0.02 17.51
N ASP A 200 -8.00 0.20 17.12
CA ASP A 200 -9.11 0.25 18.05
C ASP A 200 -9.03 -1.01 18.91
N SER A 201 -8.60 -0.83 20.16
CA SER A 201 -8.38 -1.93 21.09
C SER A 201 -9.71 -2.52 21.56
N SER A 202 -10.84 -1.85 21.29
CA SER A 202 -12.14 -2.39 21.63
C SER A 202 -12.47 -3.57 20.70
N VAL A 203 -12.50 -4.74 21.31
CA VAL A 203 -13.15 -5.95 20.79
C VAL A 203 -14.43 -6.21 21.58
N GLU A 204 -14.62 -5.51 22.71
CA GLU A 204 -15.75 -5.69 23.61
C GLU A 204 -17.08 -5.45 22.86
N GLY A 205 -17.93 -6.46 22.90
CA GLY A 205 -19.26 -6.41 22.29
C GLY A 205 -19.34 -6.88 20.84
N LYS A 206 -18.23 -7.22 20.18
CA LYS A 206 -18.27 -7.86 18.85
C LYS A 206 -18.75 -9.31 18.98
N SER A 207 -19.74 -9.68 18.17
CA SER A 207 -20.13 -11.07 18.01
C SER A 207 -19.09 -11.85 17.20
N GLU A 208 -19.15 -13.17 17.24
CA GLU A 208 -18.30 -14.02 16.39
C GLU A 208 -18.50 -13.72 14.90
N ASN A 209 -19.74 -13.44 14.47
CA ASN A 209 -20.04 -13.04 13.10
C ASN A 209 -19.38 -11.71 12.71
N ASP A 210 -19.28 -10.75 13.65
CA ASP A 210 -18.58 -9.48 13.40
C ASP A 210 -17.08 -9.72 13.20
N LEU A 211 -16.48 -10.62 13.99
CA LEU A 211 -15.06 -10.99 13.86
C LEU A 211 -14.77 -11.76 12.56
N ILE A 212 -15.70 -12.63 12.14
CA ILE A 212 -15.66 -13.29 10.81
C ILE A 212 -15.71 -12.24 9.70
N SER A 213 -16.62 -11.26 9.81
CA SER A 213 -16.73 -10.17 8.84
C SER A 213 -15.44 -9.35 8.78
N ASP A 214 -14.88 -8.95 9.93
CA ASP A 214 -13.62 -8.21 10.01
C ASP A 214 -12.47 -9.00 9.35
N CYS A 215 -12.42 -10.34 9.52
CA CYS A 215 -11.45 -11.18 8.83
C CYS A 215 -11.66 -11.18 7.32
N GLY A 216 -12.92 -11.29 6.88
CA GLY A 216 -13.29 -11.20 5.48
C GLY A 216 -12.84 -9.88 4.85
N ASP A 217 -13.07 -8.76 5.53
CA ASP A 217 -12.71 -7.43 5.06
C ASP A 217 -11.19 -7.25 4.91
N LEU A 218 -10.39 -7.88 5.78
CA LEU A 218 -8.93 -7.91 5.64
C LEU A 218 -8.46 -8.88 4.53
N LEU A 219 -9.04 -10.07 4.47
CA LEU A 219 -8.52 -11.17 3.66
C LEU A 219 -8.97 -11.08 2.19
N ILE A 220 -10.26 -10.83 1.93
CA ILE A 220 -10.85 -10.86 0.59
C ILE A 220 -10.09 -9.95 -0.40
N PRO A 221 -9.72 -8.70 -0.04
CA PRO A 221 -8.97 -7.84 -0.95
C PRO A 221 -7.57 -8.37 -1.31
N CYS A 222 -7.00 -9.24 -0.48
CA CYS A 222 -5.67 -9.82 -0.66
C CYS A 222 -5.68 -11.07 -1.54
N ILE A 223 -6.85 -11.64 -1.83
CA ILE A 223 -6.97 -12.89 -2.60
C ILE A 223 -6.82 -12.61 -4.11
N PRO A 224 -5.95 -13.33 -4.81
CA PRO A 224 -5.87 -13.28 -6.27
C PRO A 224 -7.16 -13.83 -6.91
N CYS A 225 -7.84 -13.02 -7.73
CA CYS A 225 -9.15 -13.31 -8.33
C CYS A 225 -9.04 -13.66 -9.82
N GLN A 226 -9.88 -14.57 -10.30
CA GLN A 226 -9.99 -14.90 -11.74
C GLN A 226 -10.85 -13.88 -12.50
N ILE A 227 -10.59 -13.75 -13.81
CA ILE A 227 -11.11 -12.74 -14.77
C ILE A 227 -12.64 -12.62 -14.78
N ASP A 228 -13.33 -13.74 -14.58
CA ASP A 228 -14.76 -13.87 -14.80
C ASP A 228 -15.51 -14.49 -13.62
N GLY A 229 -14.84 -14.63 -12.46
CA GLY A 229 -15.53 -14.99 -11.23
C GLY A 229 -16.46 -13.85 -10.84
N ASP A 230 -17.75 -14.17 -10.63
CA ASP A 230 -18.64 -13.29 -9.88
C ASP A 230 -17.92 -12.89 -8.58
N PHE A 231 -18.14 -11.68 -8.08
CA PHE A 231 -17.62 -11.25 -6.77
C PHE A 231 -17.90 -12.33 -5.71
N GLU A 232 -19.04 -13.01 -5.84
CA GLU A 232 -19.41 -14.20 -5.08
C GLU A 232 -18.31 -15.27 -5.04
N THR A 233 -17.63 -15.58 -6.15
CA THR A 233 -16.57 -16.61 -6.20
C THR A 233 -15.36 -16.23 -5.33
N SER A 234 -14.97 -14.96 -5.35
CA SER A 234 -13.87 -14.46 -4.50
C SER A 234 -14.28 -14.41 -3.03
N VAL A 235 -15.52 -14.01 -2.75
CA VAL A 235 -16.09 -14.10 -1.39
C VAL A 235 -16.13 -15.55 -0.94
N PHE A 236 -16.67 -16.48 -1.73
CA PHE A 236 -16.70 -17.90 -1.40
C PHE A 236 -15.32 -18.48 -1.20
N ARG A 237 -14.32 -18.08 -2.00
CA ARG A 237 -12.93 -18.52 -1.81
C ARG A 237 -12.33 -17.96 -0.52
N GLY A 238 -12.53 -16.68 -0.22
CA GLY A 238 -12.08 -16.07 1.04
C GLY A 238 -12.78 -16.66 2.25
N MET A 239 -14.08 -16.88 2.16
CA MET A 239 -14.86 -17.58 3.17
C MET A 239 -14.42 -19.04 3.29
N SER A 240 -14.09 -19.71 2.19
CA SER A 240 -13.56 -21.06 2.22
C SER A 240 -12.21 -21.08 2.94
N ILE A 241 -11.33 -20.10 2.71
CA ILE A 241 -10.10 -19.95 3.49
C ILE A 241 -10.46 -19.74 4.97
N ILE A 242 -11.32 -18.79 5.32
CA ILE A 242 -11.71 -18.53 6.72
C ILE A 242 -12.34 -19.77 7.40
N VAL A 243 -13.19 -20.50 6.69
CA VAL A 243 -13.87 -21.71 7.17
C VAL A 243 -12.91 -22.90 7.25
N ASN A 244 -12.04 -23.09 6.27
CA ASN A 244 -11.02 -24.16 6.24
C ASN A 244 -9.90 -23.89 7.26
N LEU A 245 -9.66 -22.63 7.62
CA LEU A 245 -8.77 -22.21 8.70
C LEU A 245 -9.37 -22.50 10.11
N ASN A 246 -10.30 -23.45 10.17
CA ASN A 246 -10.89 -24.10 11.34
C ASN A 246 -11.10 -23.13 12.52
N ILE A 247 -12.14 -22.31 12.40
CA ILE A 247 -12.56 -21.32 13.39
C ILE A 247 -12.59 -21.90 14.82
N GLU A 248 -12.98 -23.17 14.95
CA GLU A 248 -13.12 -23.88 16.23
C GLU A 248 -11.78 -24.27 16.88
N GLU A 249 -10.65 -24.16 16.17
CA GLU A 249 -9.36 -24.51 16.74
C GLU A 249 -8.89 -23.51 17.80
N SER A 250 -8.43 -24.09 18.91
CA SER A 250 -7.84 -23.35 20.02
C SER A 250 -6.64 -22.52 19.53
N PRO A 251 -6.51 -21.25 19.97
CA PRO A 251 -5.33 -20.40 19.77
C PRO A 251 -3.99 -21.11 19.97
N ASP A 252 -3.91 -22.02 20.96
CA ASP A 252 -2.68 -22.74 21.29
C ASP A 252 -2.27 -23.76 20.22
N ILE A 253 -3.25 -24.40 19.58
CA ILE A 253 -3.02 -25.39 18.51
C ILE A 253 -2.47 -24.68 17.28
N ILE A 254 -3.15 -23.61 16.84
CA ILE A 254 -2.73 -22.81 15.68
C ILE A 254 -1.34 -22.22 15.93
N LYS A 255 -1.08 -21.71 17.13
CA LYS A 255 0.24 -21.19 17.50
C LYS A 255 1.31 -22.27 17.43
N ARG A 256 1.05 -23.46 17.99
CA ARG A 256 1.99 -24.58 17.93
C ARG A 256 2.31 -24.96 16.48
N ASP A 257 1.31 -25.02 15.62
CA ASP A 257 1.48 -25.46 14.23
C ASP A 257 2.17 -24.37 13.39
N ALA A 258 1.82 -23.09 13.61
CA ALA A 258 2.55 -21.94 13.06
C ALA A 258 4.01 -21.93 13.51
N ASP A 259 4.28 -22.24 14.79
CA ASP A 259 5.63 -22.37 15.35
C ASP A 259 6.40 -23.57 14.80
N ALA A 260 5.71 -24.61 14.35
CA ALA A 260 6.27 -25.75 13.65
C ALA A 260 6.57 -25.48 12.16
N GLY A 261 6.25 -24.28 11.66
CA GLY A 261 6.53 -23.85 10.28
C GLY A 261 5.37 -24.07 9.31
N ASP A 262 4.15 -24.32 9.80
CA ASP A 262 2.98 -24.39 8.94
C ASP A 262 2.59 -22.98 8.43
N PRO A 263 2.61 -22.74 7.10
CA PRO A 263 2.37 -21.43 6.53
C PRO A 263 0.91 -20.96 6.66
N GLU A 264 -0.07 -21.87 6.67
CA GLU A 264 -1.49 -21.54 6.78
C GLU A 264 -1.85 -21.18 8.22
N ALA A 265 -1.37 -21.95 9.19
CA ALA A 265 -1.49 -21.65 10.60
C ALA A 265 -0.79 -20.32 10.95
N ALA A 266 0.39 -20.06 10.38
CA ALA A 266 1.07 -18.77 10.52
C ALA A 266 0.26 -17.62 9.91
N LEU A 267 -0.31 -17.78 8.72
CA LEU A 267 -1.16 -16.75 8.12
C LEU A 267 -2.39 -16.46 8.99
N LEU A 268 -3.07 -17.50 9.48
CA LEU A 268 -4.23 -17.39 10.37
C LEU A 268 -3.89 -16.68 11.68
N LEU A 269 -2.79 -17.08 12.31
CA LEU A 269 -2.30 -16.43 13.53
C LEU A 269 -1.80 -15.01 13.26
N GLY A 270 -1.48 -14.68 12.01
CA GLY A 270 -1.25 -13.32 11.57
C GLY A 270 -2.52 -12.46 11.53
N ILE A 271 -3.65 -13.04 11.14
CA ILE A 271 -4.93 -12.33 10.99
C ILE A 271 -5.66 -12.18 12.34
N ARG A 272 -5.70 -13.23 13.17
CA ARG A 272 -6.52 -13.26 14.39
C ARG A 272 -6.19 -12.11 15.38
N PRO A 273 -4.91 -11.80 15.68
CA PRO A 273 -4.55 -10.65 16.51
C PRO A 273 -4.84 -9.30 15.84
N LEU A 274 -4.96 -9.24 14.51
CA LEU A 274 -5.34 -8.01 13.80
C LEU A 274 -6.82 -7.65 13.99
N VAL A 275 -7.69 -8.65 14.15
CA VAL A 275 -9.13 -8.44 14.38
C VAL A 275 -9.55 -8.61 15.84
N GLY A 276 -8.71 -9.25 16.67
CA GLY A 276 -9.03 -9.58 18.06
C GLY A 276 -9.77 -10.90 18.26
N TRP A 277 -9.67 -11.82 17.31
CA TRP A 277 -10.41 -13.08 17.37
C TRP A 277 -9.65 -14.14 18.16
N GLY A 278 -10.10 -14.41 19.40
CA GLY A 278 -9.45 -15.37 20.29
C GLY A 278 -8.12 -14.87 20.86
N PHE A 279 -7.74 -13.62 20.56
CA PHE A 279 -6.54 -12.96 21.04
C PHE A 279 -6.88 -11.53 21.46
N THR A 280 -6.12 -10.99 22.41
CA THR A 280 -6.03 -9.54 22.54
C THR A 280 -5.49 -8.99 21.22
N LYS A 281 -6.13 -7.93 20.74
CA LYS A 281 -5.70 -7.18 19.56
C LYS A 281 -4.22 -6.83 19.69
N ASP A 282 -3.38 -7.40 18.82
CA ASP A 282 -1.93 -7.19 18.80
C ASP A 282 -1.44 -7.11 17.36
N ARG A 283 -1.27 -5.87 16.90
CA ARG A 283 -0.81 -5.54 15.56
C ARG A 283 0.59 -6.08 15.26
N ARG A 284 1.47 -6.12 16.26
CA ARG A 284 2.85 -6.57 16.10
C ARG A 284 2.90 -8.08 15.95
N LEU A 285 2.17 -8.79 16.81
CA LEU A 285 2.03 -10.24 16.71
C LEU A 285 1.43 -10.64 15.35
N GLY A 286 0.40 -9.92 14.90
CA GLY A 286 -0.19 -10.15 13.59
C GLY A 286 0.85 -10.06 12.46
N ARG A 287 1.67 -8.99 12.45
CA ARG A 287 2.76 -8.85 11.48
C ARG A 287 3.79 -9.97 11.58
N GLU A 288 4.23 -10.31 12.79
CA GLU A 288 5.22 -11.35 13.04
C GLU A 288 4.82 -12.66 12.36
N TYR A 289 3.57 -13.09 12.55
CA TYR A 289 3.07 -14.32 11.97
C TYR A 289 2.76 -14.23 10.46
N ILE A 290 2.37 -13.06 9.94
CA ILE A 290 2.29 -12.86 8.48
C ILE A 290 3.69 -13.00 7.84
N VAL A 291 4.72 -12.41 8.44
CA VAL A 291 6.11 -12.57 7.98
C VAL A 291 6.57 -14.03 8.12
N LYS A 292 6.20 -14.71 9.20
CA LYS A 292 6.49 -16.13 9.38
C LYS A 292 5.86 -17.00 8.28
N ALA A 293 4.63 -16.69 7.87
CA ALA A 293 3.98 -17.37 6.73
C ALA A 293 4.79 -17.20 5.43
N LEU A 294 5.35 -16.00 5.18
CA LEU A 294 6.22 -15.74 4.03
C LEU A 294 7.56 -16.50 4.10
N GLN A 295 8.09 -16.67 5.32
CA GLN A 295 9.37 -17.35 5.56
C GLN A 295 9.25 -18.87 5.67
N SER A 296 8.04 -19.41 5.74
CA SER A 296 7.82 -20.84 5.90
C SER A 296 8.28 -21.60 4.65
N ASP A 297 9.11 -22.61 4.86
CA ASP A 297 9.63 -23.44 3.77
C ASP A 297 8.47 -24.16 3.06
N GLY A 298 8.44 -24.07 1.73
CA GLY A 298 7.38 -24.70 0.93
C GLY A 298 6.03 -23.98 0.98
N ALA A 299 5.92 -22.79 1.58
CA ALA A 299 4.70 -22.00 1.55
C ALA A 299 4.18 -21.81 0.10
N PRO A 300 2.91 -22.17 -0.17
CA PRO A 300 2.31 -21.99 -1.50
C PRO A 300 2.35 -20.54 -1.96
N ASP A 301 2.45 -20.32 -3.26
CA ASP A 301 2.46 -18.98 -3.85
C ASP A 301 1.16 -18.22 -3.55
N GLU A 302 0.02 -18.90 -3.43
CA GLU A 302 -1.25 -18.32 -2.98
C GLU A 302 -1.12 -17.71 -1.58
N ILE A 303 -0.56 -18.46 -0.62
CA ILE A 303 -0.36 -17.99 0.76
C ILE A 303 0.61 -16.81 0.78
N LYS A 304 1.69 -16.87 -0.01
CA LYS A 304 2.64 -15.75 -0.11
C LYS A 304 2.00 -14.50 -0.72
N CYS A 305 1.20 -14.65 -1.76
CA CYS A 305 0.47 -13.56 -2.39
C CYS A 305 -0.47 -12.88 -1.39
N VAL A 306 -1.25 -13.68 -0.65
CA VAL A 306 -2.16 -13.18 0.39
C VAL A 306 -1.39 -12.51 1.54
N ALA A 307 -0.32 -13.12 2.03
CA ALA A 307 0.51 -12.57 3.10
C ALA A 307 1.12 -11.20 2.71
N HIS A 308 1.63 -11.07 1.48
CA HIS A 308 2.07 -9.78 0.97
C HIS A 308 0.92 -8.78 0.87
N GLY A 309 -0.26 -9.18 0.39
CA GLY A 309 -1.46 -8.33 0.40
C GLY A 309 -1.83 -7.84 1.80
N LEU A 310 -1.80 -8.73 2.80
CA LEU A 310 -2.06 -8.36 4.20
C LEU A 310 -1.01 -7.40 4.74
N LEU A 311 0.26 -7.52 4.33
CA LEU A 311 1.29 -6.55 4.69
C LEU A 311 1.06 -5.19 4.01
N VAL A 312 0.45 -5.11 2.82
CA VAL A 312 0.01 -3.82 2.25
C VAL A 312 -1.01 -3.16 3.18
N THR A 313 -2.06 -3.89 3.57
CA THR A 313 -3.09 -3.40 4.51
C THR A 313 -2.50 -3.08 5.88
N TRP A 314 -1.51 -3.87 6.34
CA TRP A 314 -0.81 -3.62 7.59
C TRP A 314 -0.08 -2.28 7.51
N HIS A 315 0.73 -2.02 6.47
CA HIS A 315 1.48 -0.77 6.37
C HIS A 315 0.61 0.45 6.05
N LEU A 316 -0.57 0.26 5.44
CA LEU A 316 -1.49 1.33 5.04
C LEU A 316 -2.94 1.05 5.47
N PRO A 317 -3.24 1.02 6.78
CA PRO A 317 -4.62 0.96 7.27
C PRO A 317 -5.47 2.10 6.72
N GLU A 318 -6.75 1.78 6.48
CA GLU A 318 -7.75 2.67 5.89
C GLU A 318 -7.96 3.98 6.68
N THR A 319 -7.49 4.03 7.93
CA THR A 319 -7.64 5.17 8.85
C THR A 319 -6.58 6.26 8.68
N TYR A 320 -5.62 6.12 7.76
CA TYR A 320 -4.66 7.19 7.55
C TYR A 320 -5.32 8.40 6.87
N GLY A 321 -5.34 9.51 7.62
CA GLY A 321 -5.50 10.85 7.05
C GLY A 321 -4.36 11.21 6.09
N THR A 322 -4.26 12.49 5.74
CA THR A 322 -3.36 13.03 4.69
C THR A 322 -1.85 12.87 4.91
N LEU A 323 -1.39 12.20 5.98
CA LEU A 323 0.01 12.12 6.38
C LEU A 323 0.47 10.66 6.54
N ILE A 324 0.84 10.03 5.42
CA ILE A 324 1.49 8.72 5.42
C ILE A 324 3.01 8.91 5.45
N ARG A 325 3.68 8.27 6.41
CA ARG A 325 5.15 8.28 6.49
C ARG A 325 5.74 7.51 5.30
N SER A 326 6.77 8.06 4.69
CA SER A 326 7.39 7.51 3.49
C SER A 326 7.80 6.03 3.63
N ARG A 327 8.40 5.63 4.77
CA ARG A 327 8.81 4.23 4.99
C ARG A 327 7.65 3.23 4.88
N TYR A 328 6.47 3.57 5.42
CA TYR A 328 5.29 2.71 5.38
C TYR A 328 4.74 2.64 3.96
N LEU A 329 4.69 3.78 3.26
CA LEU A 329 4.29 3.83 1.86
C LEU A 329 5.18 2.95 0.98
N PHE A 330 6.49 3.09 1.10
CA PHE A 330 7.44 2.35 0.28
C PHE A 330 7.44 0.85 0.60
N GLU A 331 7.37 0.46 1.87
CA GLU A 331 7.24 -0.96 2.25
C GLU A 331 5.92 -1.57 1.74
N ALA A 332 4.81 -0.81 1.80
CA ALA A 332 3.55 -1.23 1.21
C ALA A 332 3.65 -1.39 -0.32
N CYS A 333 4.35 -0.47 -1.01
CA CYS A 333 4.59 -0.58 -2.45
C CYS A 333 5.44 -1.81 -2.80
N HIS A 334 6.48 -2.11 -2.00
CA HIS A 334 7.28 -3.32 -2.15
C HIS A 334 6.40 -4.57 -2.02
N HIS A 335 5.59 -4.68 -0.96
CA HIS A 335 4.70 -5.82 -0.80
C HIS A 335 3.63 -5.91 -1.89
N ALA A 336 3.08 -4.79 -2.36
CA ALA A 336 2.15 -4.78 -3.48
C ALA A 336 2.82 -5.27 -4.77
N ASN A 337 4.08 -4.89 -5.01
CA ASN A 337 4.87 -5.36 -6.13
C ASN A 337 5.11 -6.87 -6.05
N MET A 338 5.50 -7.38 -4.88
CA MET A 338 5.68 -8.82 -4.66
C MET A 338 4.37 -9.59 -4.84
N ALA A 339 3.26 -9.10 -4.28
CA ALA A 339 1.94 -9.71 -4.43
C ALA A 339 1.50 -9.75 -5.91
N ALA A 340 1.69 -8.66 -6.67
CA ALA A 340 1.37 -8.59 -8.10
C ALA A 340 2.24 -9.56 -8.91
N SER A 341 3.53 -9.61 -8.60
CA SER A 341 4.49 -10.50 -9.27
C SER A 341 4.07 -11.96 -9.10
N ILE A 342 3.78 -12.39 -7.87
CA ILE A 342 3.33 -13.74 -7.56
C ILE A 342 1.97 -14.02 -8.21
N ALA A 343 1.02 -13.10 -8.11
CA ALA A 343 -0.32 -13.24 -8.69
C ALA A 343 -0.26 -13.55 -10.19
N ARG A 344 0.59 -12.87 -10.96
CA ARG A 344 0.77 -13.15 -12.40
C ARG A 344 1.32 -14.54 -12.71
N ARG A 345 2.03 -15.18 -11.77
CA ARG A 345 2.54 -16.55 -11.94
C ARG A 345 1.46 -17.61 -11.73
N ILE A 346 0.56 -17.37 -10.77
CA ILE A 346 -0.46 -18.34 -10.37
C ILE A 346 -1.82 -18.13 -11.06
N LEU A 347 -2.07 -16.94 -11.60
CA LEU A 347 -3.31 -16.62 -12.29
C LEU A 347 -3.18 -16.75 -13.81
N PRO A 348 -4.28 -17.07 -14.52
CA PRO A 348 -4.28 -17.04 -15.98
C PRO A 348 -4.03 -15.62 -16.52
N PRO A 349 -3.42 -15.47 -17.71
CA PRO A 349 -3.22 -14.17 -18.33
C PRO A 349 -4.51 -13.36 -18.47
N GLY A 350 -4.47 -12.10 -18.05
CA GLY A 350 -5.61 -11.18 -18.04
C GLY A 350 -6.40 -11.16 -16.73
N ALA A 351 -6.08 -12.03 -15.76
CA ALA A 351 -6.66 -12.00 -14.43
C ALA A 351 -6.40 -10.68 -13.70
N ASP A 352 -7.37 -10.29 -12.87
CA ASP A 352 -7.23 -9.12 -12.02
C ASP A 352 -6.21 -9.42 -10.91
N ALA A 353 -5.32 -8.47 -10.68
CA ALA A 353 -4.48 -8.49 -9.48
C ALA A 353 -5.35 -8.36 -8.21
N PRO A 354 -4.85 -8.80 -7.04
CA PRO A 354 -5.52 -8.57 -5.75
C PRO A 354 -6.01 -7.12 -5.58
N GLN A 355 -7.24 -6.95 -5.08
CA GLN A 355 -7.88 -5.65 -4.94
C GLN A 355 -7.10 -4.70 -4.03
N VAL A 356 -6.39 -5.22 -3.03
CA VAL A 356 -5.53 -4.42 -2.15
C VAL A 356 -4.43 -3.68 -2.93
N ILE A 357 -3.90 -4.31 -3.99
CA ILE A 357 -2.90 -3.70 -4.87
C ILE A 357 -3.57 -2.58 -5.67
N LEU A 358 -4.74 -2.86 -6.28
CA LEU A 358 -5.47 -1.87 -7.07
C LEU A 358 -5.89 -0.65 -6.23
N LYS A 359 -6.33 -0.87 -4.99
CA LYS A 359 -6.63 0.19 -4.02
C LYS A 359 -5.40 1.05 -3.73
N LEU A 360 -4.25 0.43 -3.43
CA LEU A 360 -2.99 1.14 -3.21
C LEU A 360 -2.59 1.95 -4.46
N MET A 361 -2.63 1.31 -5.63
CA MET A 361 -2.24 1.94 -6.88
C MET A 361 -3.15 3.14 -7.20
N ALA A 362 -4.46 3.03 -6.99
CA ALA A 362 -5.39 4.14 -7.14
C ALA A 362 -5.06 5.32 -6.19
N TYR A 363 -4.60 5.03 -4.98
CA TYR A 363 -4.18 6.05 -4.02
C TYR A 363 -2.88 6.77 -4.45
N ILE A 364 -1.89 6.05 -4.94
CA ILE A 364 -0.58 6.63 -5.30
C ILE A 364 -0.50 7.20 -6.71
N THR A 365 -1.34 6.72 -7.64
CA THR A 365 -1.33 7.13 -9.06
C THR A 365 -1.43 8.65 -9.27
N PRO A 366 -2.27 9.41 -8.51
CA PRO A 366 -2.32 10.86 -8.62
C PRO A 366 -1.01 11.58 -8.26
N HIS A 367 -0.11 10.89 -7.54
CA HIS A 367 1.17 11.42 -7.07
C HIS A 367 2.35 10.91 -7.90
N TRP A 368 2.11 10.03 -8.87
CA TRP A 368 3.15 9.30 -9.59
C TRP A 368 4.15 10.18 -10.33
N ASP A 369 3.67 11.24 -11.01
CA ASP A 369 4.53 12.19 -11.72
C ASP A 369 5.50 12.94 -10.79
N LYS A 370 5.19 12.93 -9.48
CA LYS A 370 6.01 13.57 -8.43
C LYS A 370 6.97 12.59 -7.76
N VAL A 371 6.82 11.28 -7.96
CA VAL A 371 7.62 10.23 -7.28
C VAL A 371 8.07 9.18 -8.30
N SER A 372 9.10 9.52 -9.09
CA SER A 372 9.60 8.66 -10.19
C SER A 372 10.10 7.29 -9.72
N GLU A 373 10.52 7.18 -8.47
CA GLU A 373 10.98 5.92 -7.86
C GLU A 373 9.90 4.86 -7.85
N LEU A 374 8.62 5.25 -7.69
CA LEU A 374 7.54 4.29 -7.61
C LEU A 374 7.43 3.49 -8.92
N ASN A 375 7.71 4.13 -10.05
CA ASN A 375 7.75 3.49 -11.36
C ASN A 375 8.99 2.61 -11.56
N ALA A 376 10.13 3.08 -11.06
CA ALA A 376 11.39 2.40 -11.27
C ALA A 376 11.47 1.09 -10.45
N PHE A 377 10.94 1.09 -9.22
CA PHE A 377 11.09 -0.04 -8.30
C PHE A 377 9.88 -0.97 -8.25
N TYR A 378 8.66 -0.47 -8.48
CA TYR A 378 7.42 -1.26 -8.27
C TYR A 378 6.68 -1.56 -9.58
N HIS A 379 7.43 -2.07 -10.55
CA HIS A 379 6.96 -2.32 -11.92
C HIS A 379 5.74 -3.25 -11.99
N ASP A 380 5.70 -4.31 -11.19
CA ASP A 380 4.64 -5.31 -11.28
C ASP A 380 3.31 -4.80 -10.71
N ALA A 381 3.36 -4.02 -9.63
CA ALA A 381 2.19 -3.34 -9.10
C ALA A 381 1.64 -2.30 -10.09
N TRP A 382 2.54 -1.56 -10.76
CA TRP A 382 2.17 -0.63 -11.81
C TRP A 382 1.50 -1.32 -13.00
N MET A 383 2.11 -2.39 -13.53
CA MET A 383 1.55 -3.16 -14.64
C MET A 383 0.16 -3.71 -14.30
N ALA A 384 -0.02 -4.24 -13.08
CA ALA A 384 -1.32 -4.68 -12.60
C ALA A 384 -2.38 -3.57 -12.61
N SER A 385 -1.99 -2.34 -12.26
CA SER A 385 -2.89 -1.18 -12.31
C SER A 385 -3.23 -0.78 -13.74
N GLU A 386 -2.26 -0.77 -14.66
CA GLU A 386 -2.51 -0.43 -16.07
C GLU A 386 -3.37 -1.50 -16.76
N ASP A 387 -3.12 -2.79 -16.50
CA ASP A 387 -3.95 -3.89 -16.99
C ASP A 387 -5.41 -3.70 -16.53
N LYS A 388 -5.61 -3.31 -15.26
CA LYS A 388 -6.95 -3.01 -14.75
C LYS A 388 -7.60 -1.84 -15.47
N ASN A 389 -6.87 -0.74 -15.66
CA ASN A 389 -7.34 0.44 -16.38
C ASN A 389 -7.74 0.10 -17.82
N ASP A 390 -6.93 -0.71 -18.52
CA ASP A 390 -7.20 -1.16 -19.88
C ASP A 390 -8.42 -2.08 -19.95
N GLN A 391 -8.64 -2.93 -18.95
CA GLN A 391 -9.85 -3.74 -18.82
C GLN A 391 -11.10 -2.88 -18.60
N VAL A 392 -11.04 -1.92 -17.68
CA VAL A 392 -12.14 -0.98 -17.40
C VAL A 392 -12.46 -0.19 -18.67
N TYR A 393 -11.45 0.38 -19.33
CA TYR A 393 -11.60 1.11 -20.58
C TYR A 393 -12.22 0.24 -21.69
N SER A 394 -11.77 -1.02 -21.81
CA SER A 394 -12.33 -1.98 -22.77
C SER A 394 -13.79 -2.31 -22.47
N LYS A 395 -14.18 -2.46 -21.20
CA LYS A 395 -15.58 -2.67 -20.77
C LYS A 395 -16.43 -1.44 -21.11
N VAL A 396 -15.95 -0.24 -20.79
CA VAL A 396 -16.60 1.04 -21.13
C VAL A 396 -16.84 1.14 -22.64
N LYS A 397 -15.82 0.86 -23.47
CA LYS A 397 -15.93 0.88 -24.94
C LYS A 397 -16.94 -0.15 -25.47
N LYS A 398 -16.99 -1.36 -24.89
CA LYS A 398 -17.99 -2.39 -25.24
C LYS A 398 -19.40 -1.92 -24.89
N VAL A 399 -19.61 -1.31 -23.72
CA VAL A 399 -20.92 -0.76 -23.31
C VAL A 399 -21.33 0.39 -24.22
N GLN A 400 -20.44 1.34 -24.51
CA GLN A 400 -20.69 2.44 -25.45
C GLN A 400 -21.10 1.93 -26.84
N ARG A 401 -20.40 0.92 -27.39
CA ARG A 401 -20.80 0.29 -28.66
C ARG A 401 -22.20 -0.33 -28.61
N LYS A 402 -22.57 -0.97 -27.49
CA LYS A 402 -23.94 -1.51 -27.31
C LYS A 402 -24.99 -0.40 -27.24
N ARG A 403 -24.68 0.72 -26.59
CA ARG A 403 -25.54 1.91 -26.51
C ARG A 403 -25.75 2.57 -27.87
N LEU A 404 -24.68 2.79 -28.62
CA LEU A 404 -24.76 3.38 -29.97
C LEU A 404 -25.60 2.52 -30.93
N LYS A 405 -25.56 1.19 -30.79
CA LYS A 405 -26.41 0.28 -31.57
C LYS A 405 -27.88 0.34 -31.18
N ASN A 406 -28.21 0.67 -29.93
CA ASN A 406 -29.58 0.67 -29.41
C ASN A 406 -29.78 1.80 -28.38
N PRO A 407 -29.77 3.09 -28.79
CA PRO A 407 -29.78 4.21 -27.85
C PRO A 407 -31.03 4.21 -26.97
N ASN A 408 -32.19 3.87 -27.54
CA ASN A 408 -33.48 3.79 -26.86
C ASN A 408 -33.54 2.74 -25.74
N ARG A 409 -32.58 1.81 -25.69
CA ARG A 409 -32.53 0.76 -24.68
C ARG A 409 -31.90 1.22 -23.36
N TYR A 410 -31.10 2.29 -23.40
CA TYR A 410 -30.28 2.74 -22.27
C TYR A 410 -30.66 4.13 -21.78
N ARG A 411 -31.74 4.70 -22.29
CA ARG A 411 -32.23 6.03 -21.92
C ARG A 411 -33.73 6.03 -21.73
N CYS A 412 -34.20 6.81 -20.76
CA CYS A 412 -35.61 7.06 -20.58
C CYS A 412 -36.14 7.87 -21.77
N ALA A 413 -37.15 7.35 -22.46
CA ALA A 413 -37.77 7.97 -23.62
C ALA A 413 -38.67 9.17 -23.27
N ASN A 414 -39.04 9.34 -21.99
CA ASN A 414 -39.81 10.50 -21.57
C ASN A 414 -38.96 11.78 -21.71
N VAL A 415 -39.42 12.68 -22.57
CA VAL A 415 -38.76 13.96 -22.87
C VAL A 415 -38.53 14.74 -21.56
N GLY A 416 -37.31 15.25 -21.38
CA GLY A 416 -36.91 15.99 -20.18
C GLY A 416 -36.50 15.14 -18.98
N CYS A 417 -36.74 13.82 -18.97
CA CYS A 417 -36.36 12.97 -17.84
C CYS A 417 -34.83 12.86 -17.68
N GLY A 418 -34.09 12.73 -18.79
CA GLY A 418 -32.63 12.65 -18.80
C GLY A 418 -32.01 11.38 -18.19
N ILE A 419 -32.78 10.51 -17.53
CA ILE A 419 -32.23 9.30 -16.90
C ILE A 419 -31.71 8.33 -17.96
N GLU A 420 -30.51 7.83 -17.70
CA GLU A 420 -29.84 6.79 -18.46
C GLU A 420 -29.51 5.59 -17.56
N ALA A 421 -29.25 4.46 -18.19
CA ALA A 421 -28.85 3.24 -17.51
C ALA A 421 -27.58 2.67 -18.15
N ASN A 422 -26.69 2.12 -17.34
CA ASN A 422 -25.55 1.34 -17.85
C ASN A 422 -25.94 -0.05 -18.34
N PHE A 423 -27.03 -0.62 -17.83
CA PHE A 423 -27.64 -1.84 -18.34
C PHE A 423 -29.07 -1.60 -18.82
N GLY A 424 -29.38 -2.03 -20.03
CA GLY A 424 -30.73 -1.87 -20.58
C GLY A 424 -31.83 -2.59 -19.78
N LYS A 425 -31.48 -3.54 -18.91
CA LYS A 425 -32.45 -4.22 -18.03
C LYS A 425 -32.99 -3.32 -16.91
N LEU A 426 -32.31 -2.22 -16.59
CA LEU A 426 -32.74 -1.28 -15.54
C LEU A 426 -33.90 -0.39 -15.97
N LEU A 427 -34.20 -0.33 -17.27
CA LEU A 427 -35.32 0.43 -17.81
C LEU A 427 -36.43 -0.51 -18.29
N SER A 428 -37.65 -0.16 -17.91
CA SER A 428 -38.86 -0.85 -18.35
C SER A 428 -39.15 -0.55 -19.82
N ARG A 429 -39.42 -1.57 -20.65
CA ARG A 429 -39.72 -1.37 -22.08
C ARG A 429 -41.20 -1.17 -22.31
N CYS A 430 -41.56 -0.47 -23.39
CA CYS A 430 -42.93 -0.50 -23.88
C CYS A 430 -43.40 -1.95 -24.15
N ALA A 431 -44.57 -2.30 -23.60
CA ALA A 431 -45.18 -3.61 -23.77
C ALA A 431 -45.90 -3.80 -25.13
N GLY A 432 -46.01 -2.73 -25.93
CA GLY A 432 -46.70 -2.77 -27.22
C GLY A 432 -45.95 -3.50 -28.33
N LYS A 433 -46.55 -3.46 -29.54
CA LYS A 433 -46.11 -4.23 -30.73
C LYS A 433 -45.03 -3.54 -31.57
N CYS A 434 -44.52 -2.39 -31.13
CA CYS A 434 -43.42 -1.71 -31.82
C CYS A 434 -42.15 -2.56 -31.92
N ASP A 435 -41.39 -2.32 -32.98
CA ASP A 435 -40.18 -3.08 -33.31
C ASP A 435 -39.15 -3.03 -32.16
N PRO A 436 -38.42 -4.13 -31.85
CA PRO A 436 -37.52 -4.18 -30.70
C PRO A 436 -36.44 -3.10 -30.64
N ASP A 437 -35.92 -2.65 -31.78
CA ASP A 437 -34.90 -1.60 -31.96
C ASP A 437 -35.46 -0.19 -31.75
N LYS A 438 -36.74 0.01 -32.07
CA LYS A 438 -37.46 1.29 -31.93
C LYS A 438 -38.23 1.41 -30.62
N LYS A 439 -38.32 0.32 -29.86
CA LYS A 439 -39.09 0.21 -28.61
C LYS A 439 -38.50 1.11 -27.52
N PRO A 440 -39.24 2.13 -27.03
CA PRO A 440 -38.76 3.02 -25.99
C PRO A 440 -38.60 2.29 -24.65
N SER A 441 -37.70 2.82 -23.82
CA SER A 441 -37.49 2.37 -22.45
C SER A 441 -37.76 3.50 -21.46
N TYR A 442 -38.18 3.18 -20.24
CA TYR A 442 -38.64 4.13 -19.24
C TYR A 442 -38.05 3.77 -17.87
N CYS A 443 -37.61 4.79 -17.13
CA CYS A 443 -37.09 4.61 -15.77
C CYS A 443 -38.21 4.29 -14.75
N SER A 444 -39.45 4.68 -15.04
CA SER A 444 -40.61 4.39 -14.20
C SER A 444 -41.91 4.36 -15.01
N LYS A 445 -42.98 3.80 -14.41
CA LYS A 445 -44.32 3.75 -15.04
C LYS A 445 -44.89 5.13 -15.31
N ASP A 446 -44.54 6.13 -14.51
CA ASP A 446 -45.05 7.48 -14.69
C ASP A 446 -44.40 8.17 -15.88
N CYS A 447 -43.10 7.95 -16.11
CA CYS A 447 -42.45 8.35 -17.36
C CYS A 447 -43.05 7.65 -18.58
N GLN A 448 -43.42 6.37 -18.48
CA GLN A 448 -44.12 5.66 -19.56
C GLN A 448 -45.49 6.27 -19.87
N LYS A 449 -46.30 6.56 -18.85
CA LYS A 449 -47.62 7.19 -19.03
C LYS A 449 -47.50 8.60 -19.62
N ALA A 450 -46.49 9.36 -19.19
CA ALA A 450 -46.22 10.70 -19.69
C ALA A 450 -45.88 10.71 -21.18
N ASP A 451 -45.01 9.79 -21.62
CA ASP A 451 -44.64 9.65 -23.03
C ASP A 451 -45.70 8.93 -23.89
N TRP A 452 -46.66 8.20 -23.28
CA TRP A 452 -47.61 7.37 -24.02
C TRP A 452 -48.37 8.14 -25.11
N LYS A 453 -48.76 9.39 -24.86
CA LYS A 453 -49.46 10.21 -25.89
C LYS A 453 -48.60 10.42 -27.14
N ASN A 454 -47.29 10.57 -26.95
CA ASN A 454 -46.31 10.72 -28.03
C ASN A 454 -45.97 9.38 -28.69
N HIS A 455 -45.78 8.30 -27.90
CA HIS A 455 -45.39 6.99 -28.44
C HIS A 455 -46.55 6.22 -29.10
N LYS A 456 -47.80 6.40 -28.63
CA LYS A 456 -48.96 5.60 -29.08
C LYS A 456 -49.11 5.51 -30.61
N PRO A 457 -48.97 6.60 -31.40
CA PRO A 457 -49.05 6.53 -32.87
C PRO A 457 -47.95 5.69 -33.53
N PHE A 458 -46.85 5.44 -32.81
CA PHE A 458 -45.70 4.67 -33.29
C PHE A 458 -45.62 3.27 -32.65
N CYS A 459 -46.63 2.88 -31.86
CA CYS A 459 -46.63 1.65 -31.08
C CYS A 459 -47.09 0.43 -31.91
N GLU A 460 -46.62 0.33 -33.14
CA GLU A 460 -46.99 -0.70 -34.12
C GLU A 460 -45.76 -1.17 -34.93
N PRO A 461 -45.81 -2.38 -35.52
CA PRO A 461 -44.69 -2.90 -36.32
C PRO A 461 -44.40 -2.02 -37.53
N GLY A 462 -43.13 -1.77 -37.84
CA GLY A 462 -42.72 -1.00 -39.01
C GLY A 462 -42.79 0.53 -38.87
N ALA A 463 -43.53 1.06 -37.90
CA ALA A 463 -43.59 2.50 -37.63
C ALA A 463 -42.18 3.09 -37.34
N PRO A 464 -41.94 4.39 -37.63
CA PRO A 464 -40.69 5.04 -37.27
C PRO A 464 -40.54 5.16 -35.74
N CYS A 465 -39.33 5.42 -35.25
CA CYS A 465 -39.09 5.58 -33.82
C CYS A 465 -39.71 6.90 -33.31
N SER A 466 -40.48 6.85 -32.22
CA SER A 466 -41.06 8.04 -31.58
C SER A 466 -40.08 8.85 -30.75
N VAL A 467 -38.87 8.32 -30.53
CA VAL A 467 -37.81 8.98 -29.76
C VAL A 467 -37.02 9.88 -30.71
N LEU A 468 -37.44 11.14 -30.81
CA LEU A 468 -36.71 12.17 -31.53
C LEU A 468 -35.70 12.79 -30.55
N ASP A 469 -34.46 12.29 -30.56
CA ASP A 469 -33.38 12.99 -29.85
C ASP A 469 -32.24 13.38 -30.79
N PRO A 470 -32.17 14.66 -31.20
CA PRO A 470 -31.10 15.15 -32.06
C PRO A 470 -29.78 15.39 -31.30
N GLN A 471 -29.72 15.22 -29.97
CA GLN A 471 -28.54 15.49 -29.15
C GLN A 471 -28.01 14.22 -28.48
N LEU A 472 -27.50 13.30 -29.30
CA LEU A 472 -26.59 12.25 -28.84
C LEU A 472 -25.19 12.87 -28.60
N GLU A 473 -25.04 13.63 -27.52
CA GLU A 473 -23.71 14.00 -27.04
C GLU A 473 -22.96 12.75 -26.55
N ALA A 474 -21.63 12.78 -26.61
CA ALA A 474 -20.79 11.66 -26.20
C ALA A 474 -21.02 11.33 -24.71
N PHE A 475 -21.54 10.14 -24.42
CA PHE A 475 -21.83 9.68 -23.07
C PHE A 475 -20.54 9.46 -22.26
N ASN A 476 -20.39 10.21 -21.17
CA ASN A 476 -19.43 9.86 -20.12
C ASN A 476 -20.06 8.77 -19.25
N LEU A 477 -19.40 7.61 -19.13
CA LEU A 477 -19.88 6.55 -18.24
C LEU A 477 -19.47 6.88 -16.81
N ALA A 478 -20.41 6.72 -15.87
CA ALA A 478 -20.04 6.39 -14.50
C ALA A 478 -19.53 4.94 -14.48
N ASP A 479 -18.32 4.73 -13.97
CA ASP A 479 -17.82 3.40 -13.65
C ASP A 479 -18.60 2.87 -12.45
N GLY A 480 -19.24 1.70 -12.60
CA GLY A 480 -19.96 1.10 -11.49
C GLY A 480 -20.86 -0.08 -11.85
N PRO A 481 -21.35 -0.79 -10.81
CA PRO A 481 -22.37 -1.83 -10.94
C PRO A 481 -23.66 -1.27 -11.57
N ALA A 482 -24.63 -2.13 -11.85
CA ALA A 482 -25.85 -1.73 -12.54
C ALA A 482 -26.56 -0.56 -11.86
N SER A 483 -26.49 0.63 -12.47
CA SER A 483 -26.94 1.88 -11.90
C SER A 483 -27.66 2.74 -12.93
N LEU A 484 -28.63 3.50 -12.43
CA LEU A 484 -29.19 4.63 -13.15
C LEU A 484 -28.25 5.82 -12.99
N GLN A 485 -28.22 6.68 -14.00
CA GLN A 485 -27.45 7.93 -14.00
C GLN A 485 -28.29 9.05 -14.59
N ILE A 486 -28.06 10.28 -14.13
CA ILE A 486 -28.75 11.47 -14.65
C ILE A 486 -27.73 12.58 -14.96
N PRO A 487 -27.77 13.17 -16.16
CA PRO A 487 -26.87 14.26 -16.53
C PRO A 487 -27.29 15.56 -15.83
N VAL A 488 -26.28 16.26 -15.33
CA VAL A 488 -26.38 17.58 -14.69
C VAL A 488 -25.49 18.53 -15.47
N LYS A 489 -26.09 19.57 -16.07
CA LYS A 489 -25.39 20.62 -16.80
C LYS A 489 -24.89 21.67 -15.80
N ARG A 490 -23.61 22.03 -15.88
CA ARG A 490 -22.99 23.12 -15.13
C ARG A 490 -23.17 24.45 -15.86
N GLU A 491 -22.99 25.55 -15.13
CA GLU A 491 -23.02 26.90 -15.70
C GLU A 491 -21.98 27.11 -16.79
N ASN A 492 -20.83 26.41 -16.72
CA ASN A 492 -19.78 26.45 -17.75
C ASN A 492 -20.09 25.61 -19.00
N GLY A 493 -21.29 25.05 -19.11
CA GLY A 493 -21.72 24.18 -20.22
C GLY A 493 -21.25 22.74 -20.13
N GLY A 494 -20.39 22.38 -19.17
CA GLY A 494 -19.98 21.00 -18.94
C GLY A 494 -21.09 20.15 -18.34
N THR A 495 -21.25 18.92 -18.81
CA THR A 495 -22.17 17.94 -18.23
C THR A 495 -21.40 16.93 -17.39
N TYR A 496 -21.82 16.69 -16.15
CA TYR A 496 -21.40 15.54 -15.37
C TYR A 496 -22.59 14.64 -15.08
N TYR A 497 -22.32 13.38 -14.75
CA TYR A 497 -23.35 12.39 -14.47
C TYR A 497 -23.35 12.12 -12.98
N VAL A 498 -24.54 12.19 -12.37
CA VAL A 498 -24.75 11.65 -11.04
C VAL A 498 -25.19 10.20 -11.20
N SER A 499 -24.47 9.30 -10.54
CA SER A 499 -24.86 7.90 -10.41
C SER A 499 -24.58 7.46 -8.98
N LEU A 500 -25.62 6.95 -8.32
CA LEU A 500 -25.51 6.38 -6.98
C LEU A 500 -26.09 4.96 -7.03
N PRO A 501 -25.29 3.92 -6.74
CA PRO A 501 -25.79 2.55 -6.66
C PRO A 501 -26.97 2.45 -5.70
N GLY A 502 -28.02 1.74 -6.10
CA GLY A 502 -29.21 1.51 -5.26
C GLY A 502 -30.28 2.59 -5.31
N LEU A 503 -29.99 3.80 -5.82
CA LEU A 503 -31.03 4.82 -5.96
C LEU A 503 -32.01 4.49 -7.08
N HIS A 504 -33.30 4.69 -6.78
CA HIS A 504 -34.37 4.66 -7.75
C HIS A 504 -34.38 5.94 -8.61
N ALA A 505 -35.17 5.90 -9.69
CA ALA A 505 -35.23 6.98 -10.67
C ALA A 505 -35.71 8.32 -10.07
N GLU A 506 -36.64 8.26 -9.13
CA GLU A 506 -37.20 9.42 -8.43
C GLU A 506 -36.16 10.07 -7.50
N GLU A 507 -35.46 9.27 -6.69
CA GLU A 507 -34.39 9.76 -5.79
C GLU A 507 -33.24 10.40 -6.57
N LEU A 508 -32.87 9.86 -7.73
CA LEU A 508 -31.87 10.48 -8.61
C LEU A 508 -32.32 11.84 -9.17
N LYS A 509 -33.62 12.02 -9.45
CA LYS A 509 -34.15 13.32 -9.88
C LYS A 509 -34.10 14.32 -8.72
N GLU A 510 -34.52 13.91 -7.53
CA GLU A 510 -34.46 14.75 -6.32
C GLU A 510 -33.02 15.16 -6.01
N TYR A 511 -32.09 14.20 -6.09
CA TYR A 511 -30.67 14.48 -5.87
C TYR A 511 -30.09 15.40 -6.95
N LYS A 512 -30.50 15.25 -8.23
CA LYS A 512 -30.12 16.20 -9.28
C LYS A 512 -30.59 17.62 -8.96
N GLU A 513 -31.85 17.79 -8.53
CA GLU A 513 -32.37 19.11 -8.15
C GLU A 513 -31.63 19.67 -6.94
N TYR A 514 -31.36 18.83 -5.93
CA TYR A 514 -30.55 19.21 -4.77
C TYR A 514 -29.17 19.71 -5.17
N VAL A 515 -28.50 18.99 -6.06
CA VAL A 515 -27.17 19.32 -6.57
C VAL A 515 -27.17 20.60 -7.42
N LEU A 516 -28.22 20.83 -8.21
CA LEU A 516 -28.39 22.09 -8.94
C LEU A 516 -28.57 23.30 -8.01
N GLN A 517 -29.16 23.09 -6.84
CA GLN A 517 -29.31 24.12 -5.81
C GLN A 517 -28.04 24.32 -4.96
N HIS A 518 -27.16 23.32 -4.89
CA HIS A 518 -25.95 23.31 -4.06
C HIS A 518 -24.71 22.92 -4.88
N PRO A 519 -24.34 23.72 -5.90
CA PRO A 519 -23.22 23.40 -6.79
C PRO A 519 -21.88 23.23 -6.05
N GLU A 520 -21.71 23.86 -4.90
CA GLU A 520 -20.54 23.77 -4.01
C GLU A 520 -20.34 22.38 -3.38
N LEU A 521 -21.42 21.61 -3.21
CA LEU A 521 -21.35 20.26 -2.63
C LEU A 521 -20.91 19.22 -3.66
N CYS A 522 -20.93 19.57 -4.94
CA CYS A 522 -20.38 18.75 -6.01
C CYS A 522 -18.86 18.97 -6.13
N THR A 523 -18.12 18.48 -5.14
CA THR A 523 -16.72 18.14 -5.39
C THR A 523 -16.70 17.07 -6.48
N PRO A 524 -15.90 17.23 -7.55
CA PRO A 524 -15.73 16.16 -8.51
C PRO A 524 -15.21 14.95 -7.75
N VAL A 525 -16.02 13.91 -7.59
CA VAL A 525 -15.46 12.56 -7.44
C VAL A 525 -14.63 12.41 -8.71
N ALA A 526 -13.31 12.44 -8.57
CA ALA A 526 -12.40 12.44 -9.69
C ALA A 526 -12.59 11.14 -10.48
N VAL A 527 -13.51 11.16 -11.45
CA VAL A 527 -13.51 10.20 -12.55
C VAL A 527 -12.23 10.52 -13.29
N LEU A 528 -11.20 9.71 -13.06
CA LEU A 528 -9.89 9.77 -13.71
C LEU A 528 -10.07 9.43 -15.21
N SER A 529 -10.76 10.27 -15.97
CA SER A 529 -10.66 10.25 -17.42
C SER A 529 -9.34 10.90 -17.81
N ARG A 530 -8.24 10.12 -17.73
CA ARG A 530 -7.00 10.49 -18.40
C ARG A 530 -7.30 10.58 -19.89
N ASN A 531 -7.39 11.80 -20.42
CA ASN A 531 -7.07 12.04 -21.82
C ASN A 531 -5.62 11.64 -22.01
N ARG A 532 -5.35 10.40 -22.46
CA ARG A 532 -4.04 10.04 -23.02
C ARG A 532 -3.85 10.96 -24.23
N ALA A 533 -3.15 12.07 -24.04
CA ALA A 533 -2.55 12.79 -25.14
C ALA A 533 -1.59 11.80 -25.79
N THR A 534 -1.90 11.34 -26.99
CA THR A 534 -0.99 10.58 -27.82
C THR A 534 0.16 11.52 -28.20
N SER A 535 1.20 11.56 -27.38
CA SER A 535 2.51 12.05 -27.80
C SER A 535 3.13 10.95 -28.66
N GLY A 536 3.18 11.21 -29.97
CA GLY A 536 3.98 10.44 -30.92
C GLY A 536 5.47 10.73 -30.79
#